data_AF-A0A6J2YFS5-F1
#
_entry.id   AF-A0A6J2YFS5-F1
#
_cell.length_a   1.000
_cell.length_b   1.000
_cell.length_c   1.000
_cell.angle_alpha   90.00
_cell.angle_beta   90.00
_cell.angle_gamma   90.00
#
_symmetry.space_group_name_H-M   'P 1'
#
loop_
_entity.id
_entity.type
_entity.pdbx_description
1 polymer ?
#
loop_
_entity_poly.entity_id
_entity_poly.type
_entity_poly.pdbx_seq_one_letter_code
_entity_poly.pdbx_strand_id
1 'polypeptide(L)'
;MCYGLTTVQVKELAYQYAKAQGILPKPWKEKEMTSKDWLLGFMKRNSTLNLRKPENTSLSRATSFNPTNVSNFYSNLERVLEKHKFKPHMIWNLDETGCLTVTNPVLATRGSKQVGQVTSAERGNLVTMLGFINASGGTIPPVFIFPRVHFKEIMLKGGSTGAKGISNPIG
;
A
#
# COMPACT_ATOMS: atom_id res chain seq x y z
N MET A 1 6.33 4.41 12.90
CA MET A 1 6.03 5.83 13.19
C MET A 1 5.64 6.53 11.89
N CYS A 2 4.35 6.71 11.65
CA CYS A 2 3.79 7.20 10.38
C CYS A 2 3.53 8.72 10.46
N TYR A 3 4.58 9.54 10.30
CA TYR A 3 4.53 10.99 10.57
C TYR A 3 4.61 11.86 9.32
N GLY A 4 3.64 11.75 8.42
CA GLY A 4 3.48 12.71 7.32
C GLY A 4 2.42 13.75 7.65
N LEU A 5 2.76 15.05 7.54
CA LEU A 5 1.75 16.11 7.52
C LEU A 5 1.18 16.25 6.10
N THR A 6 -0.13 16.41 6.00
CA THR A 6 -0.80 16.73 4.73
C THR A 6 -0.45 18.16 4.29
N THR A 7 -0.65 18.46 3.00
CA THR A 7 -0.46 19.82 2.48
C THR A 7 -1.36 20.85 3.17
N VAL A 8 -2.54 20.45 3.65
CA VAL A 8 -3.44 21.32 4.41
C VAL A 8 -2.84 21.60 5.79
N GLN A 9 -2.44 20.57 6.53
CA GLN A 9 -1.83 20.72 7.85
C GLN A 9 -0.53 21.53 7.83
N VAL A 10 0.30 21.39 6.79
CA VAL A 10 1.50 22.22 6.61
C VAL A 10 1.13 23.69 6.43
N LYS A 11 0.06 23.98 5.69
CA LYS A 11 -0.41 25.36 5.44
C LYS A 11 -1.04 25.99 6.68
N GLU A 12 -1.75 25.21 7.49
CA GLU A 12 -2.31 25.63 8.79
C GLU A 12 -1.20 25.88 9.81
N LEU A 13 -0.23 24.96 9.92
CA LEU A 13 0.92 25.11 10.82
C LEU A 13 1.73 26.36 10.49
N ALA A 14 1.96 26.62 9.21
CA ALA A 14 2.65 27.82 8.77
C ALA A 14 1.87 29.11 9.09
N TYR A 15 0.53 29.08 9.01
CA TYR A 15 -0.32 30.19 9.42
C TYR A 15 -0.25 30.43 10.94
N GLN A 16 -0.34 29.37 11.75
CA GLN A 16 -0.22 29.46 13.21
C GLN A 16 1.13 30.04 13.63
N TYR A 17 2.22 29.58 12.99
CA TYR A 17 3.55 30.12 13.22
C TYR A 17 3.62 31.61 12.86
N ALA A 18 3.13 32.00 11.69
CA ALA A 18 3.09 33.39 11.24
C ALA A 18 2.27 34.31 12.17
N LYS A 19 1.15 33.80 12.71
CA LYS A 19 0.32 34.49 13.71
C LYS A 19 1.07 34.69 15.03
N ALA A 20 1.77 33.67 15.51
CA ALA A 20 2.57 33.76 16.74
C ALA A 20 3.76 34.73 16.60
N GLN A 21 4.33 34.84 15.40
CA GLN A 21 5.42 35.78 15.10
C GLN A 21 4.92 37.21 14.77
N GLY A 22 3.61 37.45 14.72
CA GLY A 22 3.03 38.76 14.37
C GLY A 22 3.16 39.15 12.89
N ILE A 23 3.61 38.25 12.02
CA ILE A 23 3.83 38.50 10.58
C ILE A 23 2.68 37.86 9.81
N LEU A 24 1.51 38.51 9.80
CA LEU A 24 0.29 37.96 9.19
C LEU A 24 -0.11 38.71 7.91
N PRO A 25 0.13 38.16 6.72
CA PRO A 25 -0.44 38.69 5.48
C PRO A 25 -1.98 38.69 5.54
N LYS A 26 -2.61 39.79 5.10
CA LYS A 26 -4.09 39.91 5.02
C LYS A 26 -4.77 38.69 4.37
N PRO A 27 -4.27 38.13 3.25
CA PRO A 27 -4.91 36.97 2.59
C PRO A 27 -4.90 35.67 3.42
N TRP A 28 -4.01 35.56 4.41
CA TRP A 28 -3.92 34.38 5.26
C TRP A 28 -4.90 34.44 6.43
N LYS A 29 -5.33 35.64 6.81
CA LYS A 29 -6.30 35.87 7.89
C LYS A 29 -7.71 35.44 7.50
N GLU A 30 -8.10 35.62 6.23
CA GLU A 30 -9.44 35.28 5.74
C GLU A 30 -9.68 33.77 5.62
N LYS A 31 -8.62 33.01 5.32
CA LYS A 31 -8.71 31.55 5.08
C LYS A 31 -8.10 30.71 6.20
N GLU A 32 -7.55 31.37 7.24
CA GLU A 32 -6.79 30.76 8.34
C GLU A 32 -5.72 29.76 7.89
N MET A 33 -5.16 29.98 6.69
CA MET A 33 -4.16 29.11 6.08
C MET A 33 -3.30 29.90 5.10
N THR A 34 -2.08 29.43 4.85
CA THR A 34 -1.21 30.02 3.83
C THR A 34 -1.73 29.78 2.41
N SER A 35 -1.16 30.45 1.40
CA SER A 35 -1.55 30.27 0.00
C SER A 35 -0.94 29.00 -0.63
N LYS A 36 -1.47 28.56 -1.78
CA LYS A 36 -0.85 27.48 -2.57
C LYS A 36 0.54 27.88 -3.07
N ASP A 37 0.71 29.13 -3.47
CA ASP A 37 1.99 29.66 -3.96
C ASP A 37 3.05 29.68 -2.87
N TRP A 38 2.66 29.97 -1.63
CA TRP A 38 3.56 29.88 -0.48
C TRP A 38 4.06 28.44 -0.29
N LEU A 39 3.17 27.45 -0.36
CA LEU A 39 3.54 26.04 -0.23
C LEU A 39 4.48 25.61 -1.36
N LEU A 40 4.21 26.00 -2.61
CA LEU A 40 5.08 25.71 -3.75
C LEU A 40 6.48 26.34 -3.57
N GLY A 41 6.54 27.59 -3.13
CA GLY A 41 7.79 28.27 -2.82
C GLY A 41 8.55 27.62 -1.65
N PHE A 42 7.83 27.18 -0.61
CA PHE A 42 8.41 26.48 0.53
C PHE A 42 9.02 25.14 0.13
N MET A 43 8.32 24.35 -0.67
CA MET A 43 8.82 23.08 -1.22
C MET A 43 10.01 23.31 -2.15
N LYS A 44 10.00 24.36 -2.98
CA LYS A 44 11.13 24.71 -3.85
C LYS A 44 12.40 25.08 -3.08
N ARG A 45 12.26 25.74 -1.92
CA ARG A 45 13.39 26.09 -1.04
C ARG A 45 13.90 24.93 -0.20
N ASN A 46 13.07 23.91 0.04
CA ASN A 46 13.40 22.75 0.86
C ASN A 46 13.34 21.48 0.00
N SER A 47 14.32 21.31 -0.89
CA SER A 47 14.37 20.20 -1.85
C SER A 47 14.50 18.80 -1.21
N THR A 48 14.75 18.73 0.09
CA THR A 48 14.73 17.50 0.88
C THR A 48 13.32 16.99 1.17
N LEU A 49 12.29 17.85 1.05
CA LEU A 49 10.89 17.52 1.30
C LEU A 49 10.19 17.14 -0.01
N ASN A 50 9.43 16.04 0.00
CA ASN A 50 8.66 15.58 -1.17
C ASN A 50 7.25 15.17 -0.77
N LEU A 51 6.28 15.48 -1.63
CA LEU A 51 4.91 15.03 -1.44
C LEU A 51 4.80 13.54 -1.80
N ARG A 52 4.30 12.71 -0.87
CA ARG A 52 4.12 11.26 -1.05
C ARG A 52 2.69 10.86 -0.71
N LYS A 53 2.21 9.81 -1.37
CA LYS A 53 0.99 9.13 -0.91
C LYS A 53 1.37 8.19 0.24
N PRO A 54 0.70 8.29 1.40
CA PRO A 54 0.88 7.31 2.45
C PRO A 54 0.43 5.94 1.93
N GLU A 55 1.21 4.91 2.25
CA GLU A 55 0.74 3.54 2.10
C GLU A 55 -0.32 3.30 3.18
N ASN A 56 -1.45 2.69 2.81
CA ASN A 56 -2.50 2.34 3.76
C ASN A 56 -2.05 1.14 4.60
N THR A 57 -1.10 1.39 5.49
CA THR A 57 -0.75 0.48 6.57
C THR A 57 -1.79 0.68 7.65
N SER A 58 -2.59 -0.34 7.94
CA SER A 58 -3.56 -0.26 9.03
C SER A 58 -2.82 0.11 10.33
N LEU A 59 -3.46 0.93 11.17
CA LEU A 59 -2.88 1.33 12.45
C LEU A 59 -2.48 0.10 13.28
N SER A 60 -3.27 -0.99 13.20
CA SER A 60 -2.94 -2.29 13.78
C SER A 60 -1.62 -2.88 13.26
N ARG A 61 -1.35 -2.87 11.94
CA ARG A 61 -0.06 -3.34 11.40
C ARG A 61 1.09 -2.47 11.88
N ALA A 62 0.91 -1.15 11.90
CA ALA A 62 1.94 -0.22 12.33
C ALA A 62 2.27 -0.34 13.83
N THR A 63 1.29 -0.59 14.70
CA THR A 63 1.50 -0.80 16.13
C THR A 63 1.98 -2.22 16.45
N SER A 64 1.55 -3.22 15.69
CA SER A 64 2.02 -4.60 15.82
C SER A 64 3.46 -4.77 15.34
N PHE A 65 3.97 -3.89 14.46
CA PHE A 65 5.37 -3.88 14.03
C PHE A 65 6.27 -3.21 15.09
N ASN A 66 6.42 -3.87 16.24
CA ASN A 66 7.31 -3.46 17.32
C ASN A 66 8.39 -4.54 17.56
N PRO A 67 9.54 -4.17 18.17
CA PRO A 67 10.66 -5.09 18.36
C PRO A 67 10.28 -6.37 19.10
N THR A 68 9.41 -6.27 20.11
CA THR A 68 8.95 -7.42 20.90
C THR A 68 8.16 -8.41 20.05
N ASN A 69 7.18 -7.93 19.28
CA ASN A 69 6.37 -8.79 18.40
C ASN A 69 7.19 -9.42 17.29
N VAL A 70 8.10 -8.66 16.69
CA VAL A 70 9.02 -9.16 15.66
C VAL A 70 9.95 -10.22 16.24
N SER A 71 10.54 -9.96 17.42
CA SER A 71 11.37 -10.94 18.12
C SER A 71 10.59 -12.21 18.44
N ASN A 72 9.40 -12.09 19.02
CA ASN A 72 8.55 -13.24 19.35
C ASN A 72 8.19 -14.07 18.10
N PHE A 73 7.91 -13.41 16.97
CA PHE A 73 7.64 -14.10 15.72
C PHE A 73 8.85 -14.93 15.26
N TYR A 74 10.04 -14.31 15.19
CA TYR A 74 11.24 -15.00 14.72
C TYR A 74 11.72 -16.09 15.69
N SER A 75 11.63 -15.88 17.00
CA SER A 75 11.94 -16.91 17.99
C SER A 75 11.00 -18.11 17.88
N ASN A 76 9.71 -17.88 17.62
CA ASN A 76 8.76 -18.98 17.38
C ASN A 76 9.04 -19.70 16.06
N LEU A 77 9.36 -18.95 15.00
CA LEU A 77 9.72 -19.51 13.70
C LEU A 77 10.96 -20.40 13.79
N GLU A 78 12.03 -19.91 14.42
CA GLU A 78 13.27 -20.64 14.65
C GLU A 78 13.00 -21.95 15.41
N ARG A 79 12.28 -21.89 16.54
CA ARG A 79 11.91 -23.07 17.32
C ARG A 79 11.16 -24.13 16.52
N VAL A 80 10.24 -23.71 15.65
CA VAL A 80 9.47 -24.62 14.79
C VAL A 80 10.34 -25.23 13.70
N LEU A 81 11.20 -24.43 13.07
CA LEU A 81 12.15 -24.88 12.05
C LEU A 81 13.16 -25.89 12.62
N GLU A 82 13.71 -25.62 13.81
CA GLU A 82 14.65 -26.52 14.48
C GLU A 82 14.02 -27.84 14.93
N LYS A 83 12.81 -27.77 15.50
CA LYS A 83 12.08 -28.95 16.02
C LYS A 83 11.74 -29.93 14.90
N HIS A 84 11.21 -29.43 13.79
CA HIS A 84 10.66 -30.27 12.72
C HIS A 84 11.62 -30.46 11.55
N LYS A 85 12.69 -29.67 11.47
CA LYS A 85 13.73 -29.75 10.43
C LYS A 85 13.13 -29.84 9.02
N PHE A 86 12.19 -28.93 8.73
CA PHE A 86 11.49 -28.92 7.45
C PHE A 86 12.49 -28.79 6.31
N LYS A 87 12.33 -29.63 5.29
CA LYS A 87 13.10 -29.49 4.05
C LYS A 87 12.57 -28.27 3.29
N PRO A 88 13.40 -27.60 2.45
CA PRO A 88 12.98 -26.40 1.76
C PRO A 88 11.70 -26.56 0.91
N HIS A 89 11.39 -27.74 0.37
CA HIS A 89 10.20 -27.98 -0.45
C HIS A 89 8.90 -28.12 0.38
N MET A 90 9.03 -28.23 1.70
CA MET A 90 7.91 -28.31 2.65
C MET A 90 7.52 -26.93 3.21
N ILE A 91 8.39 -25.93 3.05
CA ILE A 91 8.14 -24.56 3.54
C ILE A 91 7.49 -23.77 2.41
N TRP A 92 6.21 -23.47 2.55
CA TRP A 92 5.42 -22.71 1.59
C TRP A 92 5.11 -21.32 2.11
N ASN A 93 5.29 -20.31 1.26
CA ASN A 93 4.77 -18.97 1.48
C ASN A 93 3.59 -18.71 0.53
N LEU A 94 2.61 -17.96 1.02
CA LEU A 94 1.43 -17.53 0.30
C LEU A 94 1.34 -16.01 0.40
N ASP A 95 1.15 -15.35 -0.73
CA ASP A 95 0.91 -13.90 -0.75
C ASP A 95 -0.26 -13.53 -1.66
N GLU A 96 -0.94 -12.44 -1.30
CA GLU A 96 -2.12 -11.93 -1.99
C GLU A 96 -1.78 -10.67 -2.80
N THR A 97 -2.21 -10.62 -4.05
CA THR A 97 -2.16 -9.39 -4.85
C THR A 97 -3.51 -9.07 -5.48
N GLY A 98 -3.89 -7.80 -5.43
CA GLY A 98 -5.09 -7.30 -6.07
C GLY A 98 -4.83 -6.98 -7.54
N CYS A 99 -5.47 -7.70 -8.45
CA CYS A 99 -5.43 -7.42 -9.88
C CYS A 99 -6.60 -6.51 -10.27
N LEU A 100 -6.27 -5.27 -10.65
CA LEU A 100 -7.24 -4.32 -11.21
C LEU A 100 -7.44 -4.59 -12.70
N THR A 101 -8.70 -4.79 -13.10
CA THR A 101 -9.07 -4.98 -14.52
C THR A 101 -9.01 -3.69 -15.36
N VAL A 102 -8.85 -2.53 -14.71
CA VAL A 102 -8.70 -1.24 -15.37
C VAL A 102 -7.63 -0.44 -14.62
N THR A 103 -6.50 -0.15 -15.26
CA THR A 103 -5.51 0.80 -14.73
C THR A 103 -5.44 1.98 -15.69
N ASN A 104 -5.70 3.19 -15.19
CA ASN A 104 -5.39 4.41 -15.94
C ASN A 104 -3.89 4.69 -15.75
N PRO A 105 -3.12 4.96 -16.81
CA PRO A 105 -1.71 5.27 -16.67
C PRO A 105 -1.51 6.53 -15.82
N VAL A 106 -0.53 6.51 -14.93
CA VAL A 106 -0.15 7.64 -14.06
C VAL A 106 1.36 7.88 -14.14
N LEU A 107 1.76 9.15 -14.05
CA LEU A 107 3.15 9.61 -14.17
C LEU A 107 4.00 9.19 -12.96
N ALA A 108 5.18 8.62 -13.20
CA ALA A 108 6.14 8.18 -12.19
C ALA A 108 7.60 8.37 -12.67
N THR A 109 8.55 8.32 -11.73
CA THR A 109 9.98 8.47 -11.96
C THR A 109 10.57 7.34 -12.82
N ARG A 110 11.43 7.69 -13.80
CA ARG A 110 12.16 6.72 -14.64
C ARG A 110 13.04 5.83 -13.76
N GLY A 111 12.70 4.54 -13.66
CA GLY A 111 13.40 3.55 -12.83
C GLY A 111 12.64 3.06 -11.59
N SER A 112 11.44 3.56 -11.31
CA SER A 112 10.64 3.10 -10.16
C SER A 112 9.78 1.87 -10.49
N LYS A 113 9.93 0.79 -9.71
CA LYS A 113 9.20 -0.48 -9.90
C LYS A 113 7.80 -0.53 -9.27
N GLN A 114 7.44 0.42 -8.39
CA GLN A 114 6.14 0.46 -7.71
C GLN A 114 5.50 1.85 -7.81
N VAL A 115 4.28 1.92 -8.34
CA VAL A 115 3.49 3.13 -8.61
C VAL A 115 2.04 2.88 -8.22
N GLY A 116 1.48 3.65 -7.27
CA GLY A 116 0.11 3.48 -6.76
C GLY A 116 -0.84 4.63 -7.10
N GLN A 117 -2.03 4.30 -7.64
CA GLN A 117 -3.13 5.24 -7.92
C GLN A 117 -4.25 5.08 -6.87
N VAL A 118 -4.91 6.17 -6.50
CA VAL A 118 -6.18 6.12 -5.73
C VAL A 118 -7.26 6.51 -6.72
N THR A 119 -8.10 5.58 -7.10
CA THR A 119 -9.26 5.79 -7.98
C THR A 119 -10.51 6.01 -7.14
N SER A 120 -11.34 6.97 -7.55
CA SER A 120 -12.70 7.12 -7.04
C SER A 120 -13.51 5.87 -7.38
N ALA A 121 -14.48 5.57 -6.52
CA ALA A 121 -15.26 4.35 -6.52
C ALA A 121 -15.83 3.96 -7.90
N GLU A 122 -15.91 2.64 -8.12
CA GLU A 122 -16.77 1.96 -9.10
C GLU A 122 -16.35 1.84 -10.58
N ARG A 123 -15.15 1.34 -10.89
CA ARG A 123 -15.01 0.58 -12.16
C ARG A 123 -13.78 -0.33 -12.20
N GLY A 124 -14.01 -1.59 -11.83
CA GLY A 124 -13.09 -2.70 -11.98
C GLY A 124 -13.33 -3.69 -10.86
N ASN A 125 -13.86 -4.88 -11.17
CA ASN A 125 -13.93 -5.96 -10.19
C ASN A 125 -12.48 -6.30 -9.81
N LEU A 126 -12.09 -5.99 -8.57
CA LEU A 126 -10.78 -6.36 -8.03
C LEU A 126 -10.74 -7.88 -7.94
N VAL A 127 -9.97 -8.52 -8.81
CA VAL A 127 -9.73 -9.95 -8.72
C VAL A 127 -8.54 -10.13 -7.80
N THR A 128 -8.72 -10.86 -6.72
CA THR A 128 -7.61 -11.22 -5.84
C THR A 128 -6.89 -12.42 -6.44
N MET A 129 -5.57 -12.35 -6.59
CA MET A 129 -4.72 -13.47 -6.97
C MET A 129 -3.89 -13.92 -5.77
N LEU A 130 -3.91 -15.22 -5.47
CA LEU A 130 -3.05 -15.88 -4.49
C LEU A 130 -1.89 -16.56 -5.22
N GLY A 131 -0.67 -16.20 -4.84
CA GLY A 131 0.55 -16.86 -5.29
C GLY A 131 1.11 -17.77 -4.21
N PHE A 132 1.68 -18.91 -4.62
CA PHE A 132 2.24 -19.91 -3.72
C PHE A 132 3.64 -20.30 -4.19
N ILE A 133 4.63 -20.12 -3.33
CA ILE A 133 6.03 -20.44 -3.63
C ILE A 133 6.62 -21.16 -2.43
N ASN A 134 7.31 -22.28 -2.67
CA ASN A 134 8.08 -22.95 -1.64
C ASN A 134 9.54 -22.50 -1.63
N ALA A 135 10.24 -22.75 -0.52
CA ALA A 135 11.64 -22.35 -0.36
C ALA A 135 12.63 -23.10 -1.28
N SER A 136 12.20 -24.16 -1.98
CA SER A 136 12.98 -24.80 -3.06
C SER A 136 12.75 -24.16 -4.43
N GLY A 137 11.91 -23.13 -4.54
CA GLY A 137 11.52 -22.51 -5.81
C GLY A 137 10.40 -23.23 -6.56
N GLY A 138 9.77 -24.24 -5.96
CA GLY A 138 8.57 -24.85 -6.51
C GLY A 138 7.37 -23.92 -6.36
N THR A 139 6.49 -23.92 -7.36
CA THR A 139 5.32 -23.05 -7.42
C THR A 139 4.04 -23.89 -7.56
N ILE A 140 2.97 -23.50 -6.89
CA ILE A 140 1.62 -23.99 -7.20
C ILE A 140 0.96 -22.96 -8.13
N PRO A 141 0.21 -23.39 -9.16
CA PRO A 141 -0.52 -22.45 -10.00
C PRO A 141 -1.36 -21.46 -9.18
N PRO A 142 -1.47 -20.20 -9.62
CA PRO A 142 -2.16 -19.16 -8.86
C PRO A 142 -3.65 -19.46 -8.71
N VAL A 143 -4.21 -19.00 -7.59
CA VAL A 143 -5.66 -19.07 -7.33
C VAL A 143 -6.25 -17.67 -7.47
N PHE A 144 -7.27 -17.51 -8.30
CA PHE A 144 -7.98 -16.25 -8.51
C PHE A 144 -9.31 -16.26 -7.76
N ILE A 145 -9.52 -15.27 -6.91
CA ILE A 145 -10.77 -15.02 -6.17
C ILE A 145 -11.52 -13.90 -6.87
N PHE A 146 -12.66 -14.24 -7.46
CA PHE A 146 -13.52 -13.29 -8.16
C PHE A 146 -14.62 -12.79 -7.22
N PRO A 147 -14.85 -11.47 -7.11
CA PRO A 147 -15.97 -10.90 -6.32
C PRO A 147 -17.28 -11.08 -7.09
N ARG A 148 -17.82 -12.31 -7.10
CA ARG A 148 -19.04 -12.70 -7.83
C ARG A 148 -19.69 -13.90 -7.13
N VAL A 149 -20.98 -14.11 -7.41
CA VAL A 149 -21.74 -15.29 -6.94
C VAL A 149 -21.43 -16.53 -7.78
N HIS A 150 -21.22 -16.37 -9.09
CA HIS A 150 -20.99 -17.50 -10.01
C HIS A 150 -19.64 -17.35 -10.72
N PHE A 151 -18.80 -18.36 -10.54
CA PHE A 151 -17.59 -18.55 -11.32
C PHE A 151 -17.92 -19.15 -12.71
N LYS A 152 -17.26 -18.68 -13.77
CA LYS A 152 -17.30 -19.28 -15.10
C LYS A 152 -15.87 -19.55 -15.56
N GLU A 153 -15.60 -20.73 -16.12
CA GLU A 153 -14.24 -21.11 -16.55
C GLU A 153 -13.61 -20.14 -17.56
N ILE A 154 -14.43 -19.50 -18.40
CA ILE A 154 -13.99 -18.46 -19.33
C ILE A 154 -13.26 -17.29 -18.64
N MET A 155 -13.49 -17.07 -17.34
CA MET A 155 -12.81 -16.03 -16.56
C MET A 155 -11.31 -16.32 -16.35
N LEU A 156 -10.88 -17.57 -16.52
CA LEU A 156 -9.46 -17.96 -16.50
C LEU A 156 -8.85 -18.02 -17.91
N LYS A 157 -9.59 -17.64 -18.95
CA LYS A 157 -9.09 -17.69 -20.32
C LYS A 157 -7.89 -16.74 -20.46
N GLY A 158 -6.74 -17.30 -20.85
CA GLY A 158 -5.46 -16.56 -20.93
C GLY A 158 -4.67 -16.52 -19.60
N GLY A 159 -5.15 -17.18 -18.55
CA GLY A 159 -4.40 -17.38 -17.31
C GLY A 159 -3.31 -18.45 -17.44
N SER A 160 -2.43 -18.53 -16.44
CA SER A 160 -1.38 -19.55 -16.38
C SER A 160 -1.96 -20.97 -16.32
N THR A 161 -1.28 -21.93 -16.95
CA THR A 161 -1.69 -23.34 -16.94
C THR A 161 -1.87 -23.86 -15.51
N GLY A 162 -3.04 -24.46 -15.24
CA GLY A 162 -3.40 -24.99 -13.92
C GLY A 162 -3.95 -23.96 -12.93
N ALA A 163 -4.12 -22.69 -13.32
CA ALA A 163 -4.74 -21.68 -12.49
C ALA A 163 -6.15 -22.12 -12.06
N LYS A 164 -6.51 -21.84 -10.80
CA LYS A 164 -7.83 -22.17 -10.25
C LYS A 164 -8.60 -20.91 -9.93
N GLY A 165 -9.88 -20.88 -10.29
CA GLY A 165 -10.76 -19.76 -10.00
C GLY A 165 -11.77 -20.14 -8.93
N ILE A 166 -11.99 -19.25 -7.97
CA ILE A 166 -13.03 -19.36 -6.96
C ILE A 166 -13.85 -18.06 -6.93
N SER A 167 -15.14 -18.17 -6.64
CA SER A 167 -16.05 -17.03 -6.55
C SER A 167 -16.39 -16.73 -5.09
N ASN A 168 -16.22 -15.48 -4.68
CA ASN A 168 -16.64 -14.98 -3.37
C ASN A 168 -17.83 -14.02 -3.56
N PRO A 169 -19.03 -14.35 -3.07
CA PRO A 169 -20.23 -13.55 -3.27
C PRO A 169 -20.25 -12.21 -2.51
N ILE A 170 -19.26 -11.96 -1.65
CA ILE A 170 -19.22 -10.80 -0.73
C ILE A 170 -18.54 -9.55 -1.35
N GLY A 171 -18.10 -9.63 -2.61
CA GLY A 171 -17.46 -8.50 -3.30
C GLY A 171 -18.36 -7.74 -4.26
#